data_AF-W1YSP5-F1
#
_entry.id   AF-W1YSP5-F1
#
_cell.length_a   1.000
_cell.length_b   1.000
_cell.length_c   1.000
_cell.angle_alpha   90.00
_cell.angle_beta   90.00
_cell.angle_gamma   90.00
#
_symmetry.space_group_name_H-M   'P 1'
#
loop_
_entity.id
_entity.type
_entity.pdbx_description
1 polymer ?
#
loop_
_entity_poly.entity_id
_entity_poly.type
_entity_poly.pdbx_seq_one_letter_code
_entity_poly.pdbx_strand_id
1 'polypeptide(L)'
;FDGRNGRLSSHLPWDDPRRGWTFVSAGLGDADLDGYFRALNQIGYTGPISIEWEDSGMDRLHGAPLALKYAREHVYDLPESAFDSHFSNR
;
A
#
# COMPACT_ATOMS: atom_id res chain seq x y z
N PHE A 1 18.44 2.94 -9.22
CA PHE A 1 19.74 2.33 -8.88
C PHE A 1 20.85 3.30 -9.24
N ASP A 2 21.90 3.39 -8.43
CA ASP A 2 22.99 4.37 -8.55
C ASP A 2 24.30 3.78 -9.10
N GLY A 3 24.24 2.53 -9.61
CA GLY A 3 25.41 1.77 -10.05
C GLY A 3 26.17 1.06 -8.92
N ARG A 4 25.78 1.27 -7.66
CA ARG A 4 26.30 0.55 -6.48
C ARG A 4 25.26 -0.37 -5.85
N ASN A 5 23.97 -0.07 -6.03
CA ASN A 5 22.86 -0.92 -5.61
C ASN A 5 22.13 -1.60 -6.78
N GLY A 6 21.36 -2.66 -6.49
CA GLY A 6 20.66 -3.46 -7.51
C GLY A 6 19.45 -4.21 -6.97
N ARG A 7 18.63 -4.75 -7.89
CA ARG A 7 17.34 -5.41 -7.57
C ARG A 7 17.44 -6.58 -6.59
N LEU A 8 18.54 -7.34 -6.63
CA LEU A 8 18.76 -8.49 -5.76
C LEU A 8 19.28 -8.11 -4.36
N SER A 9 19.66 -6.85 -4.15
CA SER A 9 20.10 -6.32 -2.86
C SER A 9 21.30 -7.06 -2.21
N SER A 10 22.07 -7.80 -3.02
CA SER A 10 23.42 -8.30 -2.72
C SER A 10 23.58 -9.08 -1.42
N HIS A 11 22.54 -9.81 -0.97
CA HIS A 11 22.53 -10.54 0.30
C HIS A 11 22.81 -9.66 1.53
N LEU A 12 22.57 -8.34 1.41
CA LEU A 12 22.74 -7.40 2.52
C LEU A 12 21.60 -7.57 3.54
N PRO A 13 21.82 -7.27 4.84
CA PRO A 13 20.75 -7.27 5.83
C PRO A 13 19.68 -6.21 5.50
N TRP A 14 18.47 -6.34 6.05
CA TRP A 14 17.42 -5.33 5.89
C TRP A 14 17.88 -3.95 6.39
N ASP A 15 17.35 -2.90 5.76
CA ASP A 15 17.72 -1.49 5.99
C ASP A 15 19.19 -1.10 5.73
N ASP A 16 20.02 -2.01 5.18
CA ASP A 16 21.32 -1.57 4.66
C ASP A 16 21.10 -0.59 3.49
N PRO A 17 21.63 0.65 3.57
CA PRO A 17 21.35 1.69 2.59
C PRO A 17 21.91 1.38 1.19
N ARG A 18 22.73 0.33 1.06
CA ARG A 18 23.25 -0.14 -0.23
C ARG A 18 22.30 -1.12 -0.92
N ARG A 19 21.19 -1.52 -0.29
CA ARG A 19 20.15 -2.30 -0.96
C ARG A 19 19.50 -1.49 -2.08
N GLY A 20 18.98 -2.19 -3.07
CA GLY A 20 18.20 -1.56 -4.13
C GLY A 20 16.77 -1.21 -3.71
N TRP A 21 16.26 -1.89 -2.69
CA TRP A 21 14.95 -1.72 -2.09
C TRP A 21 14.93 -2.38 -0.70
N THR A 22 13.97 -1.98 0.14
CA THR A 22 13.70 -2.57 1.45
C THR A 22 12.19 -2.57 1.72
N PHE A 23 11.75 -3.28 2.75
CA PHE A 23 10.40 -3.14 3.29
C PHE A 23 10.29 -1.83 4.08
N VAL A 24 9.18 -1.13 3.90
CA VAL A 24 8.81 0.10 4.60
C VAL A 24 7.34 0.03 5.00
N SER A 25 6.96 0.79 6.03
CA SER A 25 5.57 0.85 6.49
C SER A 25 4.62 1.26 5.36
N ALA A 26 3.41 0.69 5.35
CA ALA A 26 2.42 0.92 4.29
C ALA A 26 2.15 2.42 4.06
N GLY A 27 2.14 2.84 2.80
CA GLY A 27 2.00 4.24 2.40
C GLY A 27 3.31 5.03 2.31
N LEU A 28 4.46 4.47 2.72
CA LEU A 28 5.78 5.13 2.62
C LEU A 28 6.64 4.62 1.46
N GLY A 29 6.19 3.58 0.75
CA GLY A 29 6.92 2.96 -0.36
C GLY A 29 6.29 3.24 -1.72
N ASP A 30 6.72 2.46 -2.72
CA ASP A 30 6.31 2.62 -4.12
C ASP A 30 5.06 1.80 -4.51
N ALA A 31 4.45 1.08 -3.56
CA ALA A 31 3.27 0.26 -3.83
C ALA A 31 2.01 1.13 -4.03
N ASP A 32 1.29 0.93 -5.14
CA ASP A 32 0.02 1.62 -5.43
C ASP A 32 -1.15 1.01 -4.63
N LEU A 33 -1.14 1.22 -3.32
CA LEU A 33 -2.14 0.67 -2.41
C LEU A 33 -3.57 1.12 -2.79
N ASP A 34 -3.73 2.38 -3.22
CA ASP A 34 -5.01 2.93 -3.64
C ASP A 34 -5.56 2.19 -4.86
N GLY A 35 -4.72 1.95 -5.87
CA GLY A 35 -5.05 1.13 -7.03
C GLY A 35 -5.43 -0.30 -6.64
N TYR A 36 -4.71 -0.91 -5.70
CA TYR A 36 -5.01 -2.25 -5.22
C TYR A 36 -6.36 -2.32 -4.50
N PHE A 37 -6.67 -1.38 -3.61
CA PHE A 37 -7.97 -1.32 -2.93
C PHE A 37 -9.12 -1.09 -3.92
N ARG A 38 -8.93 -0.24 -4.93
CA ARG A 38 -9.92 -0.06 -6.00
C ARG A 38 -10.13 -1.34 -6.80
N ALA A 39 -9.07 -2.07 -7.11
CA ALA A 39 -9.17 -3.36 -7.80
C ALA A 39 -9.93 -4.39 -6.95
N LEU A 40 -9.67 -4.47 -5.64
CA LEU A 40 -10.41 -5.34 -4.72
C LEU A 40 -11.91 -5.04 -4.72
N ASN A 41 -12.27 -3.74 -4.68
CA ASN A 41 -13.66 -3.33 -4.78
C ASN A 41 -14.28 -3.73 -6.13
N GLN A 42 -13.56 -3.52 -7.25
CA GLN A 42 -14.06 -3.85 -8.60
C GLN A 42 -14.35 -5.34 -8.78
N ILE A 43 -13.56 -6.22 -8.15
CA ILE A 43 -13.77 -7.67 -8.22
C ILE A 43 -14.76 -8.18 -7.16
N GLY A 44 -15.31 -7.29 -6.31
CA GLY A 44 -16.26 -7.66 -5.27
C GLY A 44 -15.63 -8.47 -4.11
N TYR A 45 -14.37 -8.21 -3.77
CA TYR A 45 -13.73 -8.87 -2.63
C TYR A 45 -14.31 -8.34 -1.31
N THR A 46 -14.85 -9.24 -0.48
CA THR A 46 -15.51 -8.90 0.80
C THR A 46 -14.77 -9.42 2.04
N GLY A 47 -13.59 -10.01 1.86
CA GLY A 47 -12.77 -10.49 2.97
C GLY A 47 -12.02 -9.36 3.70
N PRO A 48 -11.33 -9.69 4.81
CA PRO A 48 -10.52 -8.72 5.52
C PRO A 48 -9.26 -8.35 4.72
N ILE A 49 -8.90 -7.06 4.75
CA ILE A 49 -7.59 -6.59 4.30
C ILE A 49 -6.64 -6.66 5.49
N SER A 50 -5.73 -7.64 5.48
CA SER A 50 -4.70 -7.79 6.52
C SER A 50 -3.54 -6.83 6.28
N ILE A 51 -2.90 -6.39 7.36
CA ILE A 51 -1.65 -5.62 7.32
C ILE A 51 -0.56 -6.49 7.92
N GLU A 52 0.31 -6.99 7.06
CA GLU A 52 1.61 -7.50 7.47
C GLU A 52 2.56 -6.31 7.61
N TRP A 53 3.04 -6.05 8.83
CA TRP A 53 3.90 -4.90 9.10
C TRP A 53 5.36 -5.31 9.14
N GLU A 54 6.18 -4.70 8.29
CA GLU A 54 7.63 -4.84 8.28
C GLU A 54 8.28 -3.52 7.83
N ASP A 55 9.09 -2.95 8.71
CA ASP A 55 9.95 -1.80 8.44
C ASP A 55 11.13 -1.86 9.41
N SER A 56 12.33 -2.13 8.91
CA SER A 56 13.53 -2.26 9.76
C SER A 56 14.08 -0.91 10.24
N GLY A 57 13.64 0.19 9.63
CA GLY A 57 14.01 1.55 10.01
C GLY A 57 13.04 2.21 11.00
N MET A 58 11.99 1.51 11.44
CA MET A 58 10.92 2.07 12.27
C MET A 58 10.57 1.17 13.46
N ASP A 59 10.18 1.76 14.60
CA ASP A 59 9.63 0.97 15.71
C ASP A 59 8.21 0.49 15.38
N ARG A 60 7.93 -0.79 15.63
CA ARG A 60 6.64 -1.42 15.31
C ARG A 60 5.45 -0.80 16.02
N LEU A 61 5.62 -0.27 17.24
CA LEU A 61 4.52 0.34 18.00
C LEU A 61 4.14 1.70 17.43
N HIS A 62 5.04 2.32 16.66
CA HIS A 62 4.73 3.50 15.86
C HIS A 62 4.21 3.13 14.47
N GLY A 63 4.90 2.21 13.79
CA GLY A 63 4.64 1.90 12.39
C GLY A 63 3.33 1.15 12.15
N ALA A 64 2.97 0.16 12.99
CA ALA A 64 1.76 -0.61 12.75
C ALA A 64 0.47 0.24 12.85
N PRO A 65 0.32 1.15 13.85
CA PRO A 65 -0.79 2.11 13.86
C PRO A 65 -0.78 3.07 12.66
N LEU A 66 0.40 3.52 12.22
CA LEU A 66 0.54 4.39 11.05
C LEU A 66 0.03 3.69 9.77
N ALA A 67 0.47 2.45 9.52
CA ALA A 67 0.03 1.64 8.39
C ALA A 67 -1.48 1.38 8.43
N LEU A 68 -2.03 1.06 9.61
CA LEU A 68 -3.47 0.86 9.78
C LEU A 68 -4.27 2.12 9.48
N LYS A 69 -3.78 3.28 9.93
CA LYS A 69 -4.41 4.56 9.63
C LYS A 69 -4.43 4.82 8.13
N TYR A 70 -3.29 4.64 7.44
CA TYR A 70 -3.20 4.80 5.99
C TYR A 70 -4.24 3.91 5.28
N ALA A 71 -4.28 2.61 5.59
CA ALA A 71 -5.21 1.70 4.95
C ALA A 71 -6.68 2.11 5.17
N ARG A 72 -7.06 2.47 6.41
CA ARG A 72 -8.42 2.92 6.72
C ARG A 72 -8.82 4.21 6.01
N GLU A 73 -7.85 5.10 5.79
CA GLU A 73 -8.09 6.34 5.08
C GLU A 73 -8.31 6.13 3.57
N HIS A 74 -7.94 4.98 3.00
CA HIS A 74 -7.99 4.71 1.54
C HIS A 74 -8.89 3.53 1.13
N VAL A 75 -9.44 2.79 2.09
CA VAL A 75 -10.46 1.76 1.85
C VAL A 75 -11.84 2.42 1.96
N TYR A 76 -12.59 2.41 0.85
CA TYR A 76 -13.91 3.04 0.77
C TYR A 76 -14.93 2.10 0.13
N ASP A 77 -16.20 2.35 0.43
CA ASP A 77 -17.32 1.68 -0.25
C ASP A 77 -17.48 2.19 -1.68
N LEU A 78 -17.98 1.31 -2.55
CA LEU A 78 -18.40 1.71 -3.89
C LEU A 78 -19.67 2.57 -3.84
N PRO A 79 -19.87 3.48 -4.80
CA PRO A 79 -21.11 4.24 -4.87
C PRO A 79 -22.32 3.33 -5.13
N GLU A 80 -23.47 3.65 -4.53
CA GLU A 80 -24.72 2.89 -4.70
C GLU A 80 -25.31 3.00 -6.11
N SER A 81 -24.91 4.01 -6.88
CA SER A 81 -25.35 4.24 -8.25
C SER A 81 -24.19 4.71 -9.13
N ALA A 82 -24.31 4.47 -10.44
CA ALA A 82 -23.34 4.94 -11.40
C ALA A 82 -23.33 6.47 -11.44
N PHE A 83 -22.16 7.09 -11.46
CA PHE A 83 -22.03 8.54 -11.51
C PHE A 83 -22.85 9.16 -12.67
N ASP A 84 -22.82 8.52 -13.84
CA ASP A 84 -23.51 8.98 -15.05
C ASP A 84 -25.05 8.96 -14.92
N SER A 85 -25.62 8.18 -13.98
CA SER A 85 -27.08 8.12 -13.81
C SER A 85 -27.69 9.43 -13.31
N HIS A 86 -26.89 10.34 -12.78
CA HIS A 86 -27.36 11.66 -12.36
C HIS A 86 -27.57 12.64 -13.53
N PHE A 87 -27.10 12.30 -14.74
CA PHE A 87 -27.12 13.19 -15.91
C PHE A 87 -28.11 12.76 -17.01
N SER A 88 -28.84 11.67 -16.82
CA SER A 88 -29.73 11.07 -17.83
C SER A 88 -31.09 11.78 -18.02
N ASN A 89 -31.28 13.00 -17.50
CA ASN A 89 -32.51 13.79 -17.67
C ASN A 89 -32.49 14.67 -18.94
N ARG A 90 -32.43 14.04 -20.13
CA ARG A 90 -32.75 14.71 -21.40
C ARG A 90 -33.84 13.98 -22.14
#